data_AF-T1B1L1-F1
#
_entry.id   AF-T1B1L1-F1
#
_cell.length_a   1.000
_cell.length_b   1.000
_cell.length_c   1.000
_cell.angle_alpha   90.00
_cell.angle_beta   90.00
_cell.angle_gamma   90.00
#
_symmetry.space_group_name_H-M   'P 1'
#
loop_
_entity.id
_entity.type
_entity.pdbx_description
1 polymer ?
#
loop_
_entity_poly.entity_id
_entity_poly.type
_entity_poly.pdbx_seq_one_letter_code
_entity_poly.pdbx_strand_id
1 'polypeptide(L)'
;AGRAVQRPSSALVAALAQALHLPAPRRTLPRAVLWLRAVFDESAAVLNGKPPALTREGVALACHHLCVNDARACAELGYRHQPLQAMADDTVAWLREAGLLAPAQ
;
A
#
# COMPACT_ATOMS: atom_id res chain seq x y z
N ALA A 1 16.85 20.30 10.44
CA ALA A 1 15.89 19.19 10.62
C ALA A 1 15.40 18.75 9.26
N GLY A 2 15.95 17.65 8.73
CA GLY A 2 15.67 17.18 7.38
C GLY A 2 14.23 16.71 7.25
N ARG A 3 13.45 17.38 6.41
CA ARG A 3 12.10 16.98 6.02
C ARG A 3 12.25 15.62 5.35
N ALA A 4 11.97 14.54 6.08
CA ALA A 4 11.94 13.20 5.52
C ALA A 4 10.98 13.25 4.33
N VAL A 5 11.51 13.13 3.12
CA VAL A 5 10.72 12.95 1.91
C VAL A 5 9.90 11.69 2.17
N GLN A 6 8.61 11.88 2.47
CA GLN A 6 7.71 10.78 2.74
C GLN A 6 7.67 9.93 1.47
N ARG A 7 8.04 8.65 1.62
CA ARG A 7 7.89 7.71 0.50
C ARG A 7 6.38 7.47 0.34
N PRO A 8 5.81 7.63 -0.86
CA PRO A 8 4.36 7.62 -1.05
C PRO A 8 3.68 6.36 -0.49
N SER A 9 4.34 5.20 -0.55
CA SER A 9 3.85 3.96 0.05
C SER A 9 3.74 4.01 1.58
N SER A 10 4.64 4.72 2.28
CA SER A 10 4.55 4.91 3.73
C SER A 10 3.40 5.83 4.15
N ALA A 11 3.05 6.82 3.33
CA ALA A 11 1.92 7.71 3.59
C ALA A 11 0.58 6.95 3.46
N LEU A 12 0.45 6.10 2.44
CA LEU A 12 -0.72 5.21 2.29
C LEU A 12 -0.89 4.29 3.49
N VAL A 13 0.17 3.60 3.91
CA VAL A 13 0.12 2.70 5.07
C VAL A 13 -0.22 3.45 6.35
N ALA A 14 0.30 4.68 6.52
CA ALA A 14 -0.04 5.51 7.67
C ALA A 14 -1.52 5.95 7.66
N ALA A 15 -2.07 6.32 6.51
CA ALA A 15 -3.48 6.69 6.38
C ALA A 15 -4.42 5.51 6.69
N LEU A 16 -4.10 4.32 6.19
CA LEU A 16 -4.84 3.09 6.49
C LEU A 16 -4.73 2.71 7.97
N ALA A 17 -3.55 2.85 8.58
CA ALA A 17 -3.37 2.60 10.01
C ALA A 17 -4.23 3.54 10.87
N GLN A 18 -4.35 4.81 10.48
CA GLN A 18 -5.25 5.75 11.13
C GLN A 18 -6.72 5.37 10.96
N ALA A 19 -7.14 5.04 9.73
CA ALA A 19 -8.51 4.62 9.41
C ALA A 19 -8.93 3.33 10.13
N LEU A 20 -7.98 2.42 10.35
CA LEU A 20 -8.17 1.15 11.09
C LEU A 20 -7.97 1.29 12.60
N HIS A 21 -7.57 2.47 13.11
CA HIS A 21 -7.17 2.69 14.50
C HIS A 21 -6.06 1.75 14.99
N LEU A 22 -5.13 1.39 14.10
CA LEU A 22 -3.98 0.53 14.40
C LEU A 22 -2.69 1.35 14.55
N PRO A 23 -1.73 0.86 15.35
CA PRO A 23 -0.43 1.52 15.46
C PRO A 23 0.30 1.49 14.10
N ALA A 24 0.63 2.67 13.57
CA ALA A 24 1.31 2.77 12.29
C ALA A 24 2.71 2.13 12.36
N PRO A 25 3.08 1.26 11.40
CA PRO A 25 4.39 0.63 11.37
C PRO A 25 5.48 1.67 11.09
N ARG A 26 6.46 1.75 12.00
CA ARG A 26 7.55 2.75 11.93
C ARG A 26 8.81 2.28 11.21
N ARG A 27 8.89 0.99 10.85
CA ARG A 27 10.09 0.36 10.30
C ARG A 27 9.85 0.00 8.84
N THR A 28 10.60 0.61 7.93
CA THR A 28 10.68 0.17 6.54
C THR A 28 11.70 -0.95 6.41
N LEU A 29 11.28 -2.10 5.86
CA LEU A 29 12.19 -3.20 5.55
C LEU A 29 13.05 -2.85 4.32
N PRO A 30 14.33 -3.28 4.28
CA PRO A 30 15.17 -3.12 3.10
C PRO A 30 14.60 -3.89 1.90
N ARG A 31 14.68 -3.31 0.70
CA ARG A 31 14.23 -3.94 -0.55
C ARG A 31 14.82 -5.34 -0.76
N ALA A 32 16.09 -5.55 -0.40
CA ALA A 32 16.76 -6.85 -0.55
C ALA A 32 16.09 -7.96 0.28
N VAL A 33 15.66 -7.64 1.51
CA VAL A 33 14.98 -8.60 2.39
C VAL A 33 13.61 -8.97 1.82
N LEU A 34 12.86 -7.98 1.34
CA LEU A 34 11.56 -8.21 0.69
C LEU A 34 11.71 -9.03 -0.60
N TRP A 35 12.74 -8.76 -1.39
CA TRP A 35 13.00 -9.48 -2.63
C TRP A 35 13.35 -10.95 -2.36
N LEU A 36 14.21 -11.23 -1.38
CA LEU A 36 14.52 -12.61 -0.97
C LEU A 36 13.24 -13.34 -0.52
N ARG A 37 12.41 -12.68 0.29
CA ARG A 37 11.13 -13.26 0.74
C ARG A 37 10.21 -13.59 -0.44
N ALA A 38 10.10 -12.69 -1.43
CA ALA A 38 9.31 -12.94 -2.63
C ALA A 38 9.81 -14.15 -3.43
N VAL A 39 11.13 -14.33 -3.56
CA VAL A 39 11.72 -15.51 -4.22
C VAL A 39 11.34 -16.81 -3.48
N PHE A 40 11.34 -16.79 -2.15
CA PHE A 40 10.91 -17.95 -1.36
C PHE A 40 9.40 -18.22 -1.50
N ASP A 41 8.55 -17.19 -1.44
CA ASP A 41 7.10 -17.36 -1.58
C ASP A 41 6.72 -17.86 -2.98
N GLU A 42 7.36 -17.34 -4.04
CA GLU A 42 7.13 -17.81 -5.42
C GLU A 42 7.62 -19.24 -5.65
N SER A 43 8.79 -19.61 -5.13
CA SER A 43 9.28 -20.99 -5.25
C SER A 43 8.40 -21.97 -4.47
N ALA A 44 7.93 -21.59 -3.29
CA ALA A 44 6.95 -22.37 -2.53
C ALA A 44 5.58 -22.44 -3.23
N ALA A 45 5.17 -21.40 -3.96
CA ALA A 45 3.94 -21.38 -4.75
C ALA A 45 3.97 -22.39 -5.90
N VAL A 46 5.11 -22.51 -6.59
CA VAL A 46 5.30 -23.54 -7.65
C VAL A 46 5.15 -24.95 -7.06
N LEU A 47 5.60 -25.18 -5.83
CA LEU A 47 5.51 -26.47 -5.15
C LEU A 47 4.10 -26.76 -4.59
N ASN A 48 3.44 -25.75 -4.03
CA ASN A 48 2.17 -25.91 -3.31
C ASN A 48 0.93 -25.59 -4.17
N GLY A 49 1.10 -25.06 -5.38
CA GLY A 49 0.02 -24.64 -6.28
C GLY A 49 -0.84 -23.48 -5.76
N LYS A 50 -0.43 -22.82 -4.66
CA LYS A 50 -1.14 -21.70 -4.04
C LYS A 50 -0.54 -20.37 -4.49
N PRO A 51 -1.37 -19.32 -4.67
CA PRO A 51 -0.84 -18.01 -5.02
C PRO A 51 0.14 -17.51 -3.94
N PRO A 52 1.32 -16.99 -4.34
CA PRO A 52 2.30 -16.47 -3.40
C PRO A 52 1.76 -15.23 -2.68
N ALA A 53 2.01 -15.13 -1.37
CA ALA A 53 1.60 -13.97 -0.58
C ALA A 53 2.39 -12.69 -0.96
N LEU A 54 3.61 -12.85 -1.46
CA LEU A 54 4.47 -11.75 -1.90
C LEU A 54 5.16 -12.15 -3.21
N THR A 55 5.04 -11.31 -4.24
CA THR A 55 5.71 -11.48 -5.54
C THR A 55 6.82 -10.47 -5.72
N ARG A 56 7.80 -10.80 -6.57
CA ARG A 56 8.91 -9.90 -6.93
C ARG A 56 8.40 -8.62 -7.58
N GLU A 57 7.36 -8.72 -8.39
CA GLU A 57 6.66 -7.60 -9.01
C GLU A 57 5.98 -6.73 -7.94
N GLY A 58 5.33 -7.35 -6.95
CA GLY A 58 4.73 -6.64 -5.82
C GLY A 58 5.76 -5.85 -5.01
N VAL A 59 6.93 -6.46 -4.74
CA VAL A 59 8.06 -5.77 -4.09
C VAL A 59 8.58 -4.62 -4.96
N ALA A 60 8.69 -4.84 -6.28
CA ALA A 60 9.14 -3.81 -7.19
C ALA A 60 8.19 -2.61 -7.19
N LEU A 61 6.88 -2.85 -7.27
CA LEU A 61 5.84 -1.82 -7.26
C LEU A 61 5.80 -1.06 -5.92
N ALA A 62 5.81 -1.78 -4.80
CA ALA A 62 5.76 -1.18 -3.46
C ALA A 62 7.00 -0.31 -3.14
N CYS A 63 8.15 -0.68 -3.70
CA CYS A 63 9.39 0.09 -3.58
C CYS A 63 9.50 1.23 -4.61
N HIS A 64 8.72 1.20 -5.68
CA HIS A 64 8.80 2.19 -6.74
C HIS A 64 8.26 3.55 -6.26
N HIS A 65 8.82 4.64 -6.77
CA HIS A 65 8.35 5.99 -6.47
C HIS A 65 7.55 6.49 -7.66
N LEU A 66 6.22 6.39 -7.55
CA LEU A 66 5.33 6.87 -8.59
C LEU A 66 4.99 8.35 -8.31
N CYS A 67 5.49 9.24 -9.15
CA CYS A 67 5.07 10.63 -9.21
C CYS A 67 4.26 10.80 -10.50
N VAL A 68 2.95 11.06 -10.37
CA VAL A 68 2.05 11.29 -11.51
C VAL A 68 1.76 12.79 -11.58
N ASN A 69 1.79 13.35 -12.78
CA ASN A 69 1.33 14.72 -13.04
C ASN A 69 -0.12 14.65 -13.55
N ASP A 70 -1.04 15.19 -12.76
CA ASP A 70 -2.48 15.20 -13.02
C ASP A 70 -2.98 16.56 -13.57
N ALA A 71 -2.09 17.51 -13.84
CA ALA A 71 -2.46 18.88 -14.23
C ALA A 71 -3.36 18.91 -15.49
N ARG A 72 -3.08 18.05 -16.45
CA ARG A 72 -3.89 17.94 -17.67
C ARG A 72 -5.30 17.40 -17.39
N ALA A 73 -5.42 16.41 -16.50
CA ALA A 73 -6.72 15.86 -16.11
C ALA A 73 -7.55 16.88 -15.32
N CYS A 74 -6.92 17.66 -14.44
CA CYS A 74 -7.57 18.76 -13.73
C CYS A 74 -8.10 19.82 -14.71
N ALA A 75 -7.29 20.21 -15.71
CA ALA A 75 -7.64 21.27 -16.66
C ALA A 75 -8.70 20.84 -17.70
N GLU A 76 -8.56 19.65 -18.29
CA GLU A 76 -9.39 19.22 -19.41
C GLU A 76 -10.64 18.45 -18.97
N LEU A 77 -10.57 17.72 -17.85
CA LEU A 77 -11.63 16.82 -17.39
C LEU A 77 -12.32 17.30 -16.11
N GLY A 78 -11.87 18.41 -15.52
CA GLY A 78 -12.37 18.89 -14.23
C GLY A 78 -12.10 17.92 -13.07
N TYR A 79 -11.07 17.06 -13.22
CA TYR A 79 -10.68 16.11 -12.19
C TYR A 79 -10.35 16.83 -10.88
N ARG A 80 -10.79 16.27 -9.75
CA ARG A 80 -10.49 16.77 -8.41
C ARG A 80 -9.81 15.67 -7.60
N HIS A 81 -8.63 15.98 -7.09
CA HIS A 81 -7.91 15.06 -6.22
C HIS A 81 -8.66 14.84 -4.92
N GLN A 82 -9.01 13.60 -4.61
CA GLN A 82 -9.54 13.23 -3.31
C GLN A 82 -8.38 13.08 -2.30
N PRO A 83 -8.49 13.65 -1.09
CA PRO A 83 -7.47 13.50 -0.06
C PRO A 83 -7.26 12.02 0.29
N LEU A 84 -5.99 11.63 0.44
CA LEU A 84 -5.60 10.24 0.72
C LEU A 84 -6.30 9.66 1.95
N GLN A 85 -6.45 10.46 3.02
CA GLN A 85 -7.12 10.02 4.24
C GLN A 85 -8.60 9.70 4.00
N ALA A 86 -9.32 10.56 3.26
CA ALA A 86 -10.72 10.33 2.93
C ALA A 86 -10.90 9.03 2.12
N MET A 87 -10.02 8.79 1.14
CA MET A 87 -10.05 7.53 0.38
C MET A 87 -9.79 6.31 1.27
N ALA A 88 -8.88 6.43 2.25
CA ALA A 88 -8.59 5.36 3.20
C ALA A 88 -9.80 5.07 4.11
N ASP A 89 -10.43 6.12 4.65
CA ASP A 89 -11.62 6.01 5.51
C ASP A 89 -12.79 5.39 4.76
N ASP A 90 -13.07 5.85 3.54
CA ASP A 90 -14.12 5.30 2.66
C ASP A 90 -13.88 3.82 2.35
N THR A 91 -12.64 3.45 2.03
CA THR A 91 -12.27 2.06 1.73
C THR A 91 -12.44 1.15 2.96
N VAL A 92 -12.03 1.62 4.14
CA VAL A 92 -12.17 0.86 5.39
C VAL A 92 -13.65 0.72 5.77
N ALA A 93 -14.45 1.76 5.58
CA ALA A 93 -15.90 1.71 5.78
C ALA A 93 -16.53 0.63 4.87
N TRP A 94 -16.21 0.66 3.58
CA TRP A 94 -16.70 -0.34 2.63
C TRP A 94 -16.26 -1.77 2.99
N LEU A 95 -14.98 -1.98 3.34
CA LEU A 95 -14.47 -3.30 3.74
C LEU A 95 -15.17 -3.83 5.00
N ARG A 96 -15.53 -2.93 5.92
CA ARG A 96 -16.27 -3.27 7.15
C ARG A 96 -17.70 -3.67 6.82
N GLU A 97 -18.39 -2.91 5.98
CA GLU A 97 -19.75 -3.21 5.51
C GLU A 97 -19.81 -4.54 4.74
N ALA A 98 -18.79 -4.82 3.92
CA ALA A 98 -18.67 -6.07 3.17
C ALA A 98 -18.29 -7.28 4.05
N GLY A 99 -18.00 -7.09 5.34
CA GLY A 99 -17.56 -8.16 6.24
C GLY A 99 -16.19 -8.74 5.89
N LEU A 100 -15.35 -8.00 5.15
CA LEU A 100 -14.04 -8.43 4.69
C LEU A 100 -12.90 -8.06 5.67
N LEU A 101 -13.20 -7.27 6.70
CA LEU A 101 -12.25 -7.02 7.78
C LEU A 101 -12.35 -8.12 8.84
N ALA A 102 -11.20 -8.70 9.18
CA ALA A 102 -11.12 -9.56 10.35
C ALA A 102 -11.50 -8.76 11.62
N PRO A 103 -12.17 -9.37 12.60
CA PRO A 103 -12.40 -8.72 13.88
C PRO A 103 -11.05 -8.28 14.46
N ALA A 104 -10.98 -7.03 14.91
CA ALA A 104 -9.79 -6.51 15.58
C ALA A 104 -9.45 -7.44 16.75
N GLN A 105 -8.25 -8.03 16.71
CA GLN A 105 -7.70 -8.85 17.79
C GLN A 105 -7.04 -7.98 18.85
#